data_AF-A0A021X693-F1
#
_entry.id   AF-A0A021X693-F1
#
_cell.length_a   1.000
_cell.length_b   1.000
_cell.length_c   1.000
_cell.angle_alpha   90.00
_cell.angle_beta   90.00
_cell.angle_gamma   90.00
#
_symmetry.space_group_name_H-M   'P 1'
#
loop_
_entity.id
_entity.type
_entity.pdbx_description
1 polymer ?
#
loop_
_entity_poly.entity_id
_entity_poly.type
_entity_poly.pdbx_seq_one_letter_code
_entity_poly.pdbx_strand_id
1 'polypeptide(L)'
;MTFGKRVTPPQPAPVVPIPHALAKDSPGNASELVAIVVDFVNHLFSAGLYRADEVPHRLIQLYHADFYIAQVLNGGHSQFVHNCGTRRQAILANAMAGLSAMGAPHHAALLGELGLWIAANPDQADAQTGFSGGRDGALDALDKRFEEAERLRPATDQAAAWIKAWPDIRYLDPAGFEATWEQGALSNPRRALRLSKARIEAFRQSLSDPLLLALGLAADAADETLIDPGTTEVIDIGGRREEVRLVQTSFGLRGAACAGGGVRLYALQLGGRDVTWTAVSLIGIAERTNVDAITAFVRHEPVAAAADLLLRRARPAATHCAIQPAAMADGIPHPIFRISIADDMLMLTKAGSGYVLAGRAPGDTHGPVSFAQIAVHEREIDGHAG
;
A
#
# COMPACT_ATOMS: atom_id res chain seq x y z
N MET A 1 11.18 39.83 16.39
CA MET A 1 10.66 38.69 15.58
C MET A 1 10.14 37.65 16.54
N THR A 2 8.83 37.53 16.67
CA THR A 2 8.17 36.55 17.53
C THR A 2 7.86 35.32 16.68
N PHE A 3 8.60 34.24 16.90
CA PHE A 3 8.33 32.95 16.27
C PHE A 3 6.91 32.50 16.64
N GLY A 4 6.10 32.21 15.61
CA GLY A 4 4.73 31.74 15.79
C GLY A 4 4.67 30.53 16.70
N LYS A 5 3.90 30.64 17.79
CA LYS A 5 3.55 29.50 18.64
C LYS A 5 2.93 28.43 17.74
N ARG A 6 3.49 27.21 17.74
CA ARG A 6 2.84 26.06 17.12
C ARG A 6 1.43 25.96 17.71
N VAL A 7 0.42 26.03 16.84
CA VAL A 7 -1.03 26.03 17.20
C VAL A 7 -1.47 24.66 17.73
N THR A 8 -0.65 23.62 17.56
CA THR A 8 -0.95 22.26 18.00
C THR A 8 0.17 21.77 18.92
N PRO A 9 -0.14 21.23 20.11
CA PRO A 9 0.87 20.60 20.96
C PRO A 9 1.55 19.47 20.18
N PRO A 10 2.85 19.21 20.41
CA PRO A 10 3.54 18.07 19.80
C PRO A 10 2.75 16.80 20.15
N GLN A 11 2.45 15.99 19.13
CA GLN A 11 1.77 14.73 19.35
C GLN A 11 2.61 13.86 20.28
N PRO A 12 2.00 13.13 21.24
CA PRO A 12 2.72 12.14 22.00
C PRO A 12 3.35 11.16 21.02
N ALA A 13 4.66 10.92 21.15
CA ALA A 13 5.32 9.89 20.36
C ALA A 13 4.61 8.55 20.60
N PRO A 14 4.39 7.73 19.55
CA PRO A 14 3.88 6.39 19.75
C PRO A 14 4.85 5.63 20.67
N VAL A 15 4.29 4.95 21.66
CA VAL A 15 5.04 3.98 22.47
C VAL A 15 5.53 2.87 21.54
N VAL A 16 6.77 2.42 21.70
CA VAL A 16 7.32 1.31 20.90
C VAL A 16 7.07 0.00 21.67
N PRO A 17 6.08 -0.82 21.26
CA PRO A 17 5.77 -2.08 21.94
C PRO A 17 6.80 -3.14 21.56
N ILE A 18 7.38 -3.80 22.56
CA ILE A 18 8.34 -4.89 22.38
C ILE A 18 7.83 -6.11 23.18
N PRO A 19 7.84 -7.34 22.64
CA PRO A 19 7.52 -8.53 23.43
C PRO A 19 8.51 -8.71 24.60
N HIS A 20 7.99 -9.05 25.78
CA HIS A 20 8.81 -9.24 26.99
C HIS A 20 9.87 -10.36 26.83
N ALA A 21 9.66 -11.32 25.93
CA ALA A 21 10.65 -12.34 25.58
C ALA A 21 11.99 -11.74 25.09
N LEU A 22 11.95 -10.57 24.45
CA LEU A 22 13.14 -9.89 23.91
C LEU A 22 13.88 -9.00 24.93
N ALA A 23 13.37 -8.92 26.17
CA ALA A 23 14.04 -8.17 27.23
C ALA A 23 15.37 -8.82 27.65
N LYS A 24 15.55 -10.12 27.42
CA LYS A 24 16.77 -10.87 27.78
C LYS A 24 17.75 -10.88 26.62
N ASP A 25 19.04 -10.88 26.93
CA ASP A 25 20.08 -11.14 25.94
C ASP A 25 20.14 -12.64 25.64
N SER A 26 19.82 -13.02 24.41
CA SER A 26 19.90 -14.40 23.92
C SER A 26 20.25 -14.40 22.42
N PRO A 27 20.89 -15.46 21.90
CA PRO A 27 21.21 -15.55 20.48
C PRO A 27 19.95 -15.38 19.62
N GLY A 28 19.99 -14.52 18.61
CA GLY A 28 18.85 -14.21 17.73
C GLY A 28 18.00 -13.02 18.17
N ASN A 29 17.95 -12.69 19.46
CA ASN A 29 17.09 -11.61 19.98
C ASN A 29 17.45 -10.22 19.41
N ALA A 30 18.72 -9.98 19.05
CA ALA A 30 19.11 -8.70 18.46
C ALA A 30 18.43 -8.46 17.11
N SER A 31 18.46 -9.47 16.23
CA SER A 31 17.80 -9.40 14.93
C SER A 31 16.28 -9.31 15.08
N GLU A 32 15.69 -10.09 15.98
CA GLU A 32 14.24 -10.07 16.22
C GLU A 32 13.78 -8.72 16.80
N LEU A 33 14.56 -8.12 17.70
CA LEU A 33 14.28 -6.80 18.25
C LEU A 33 14.30 -5.71 17.17
N VAL A 34 15.30 -5.72 16.29
CA VAL A 34 15.38 -4.77 15.17
C VAL A 34 14.19 -4.97 14.23
N ALA A 35 13.89 -6.23 13.87
CA ALA A 35 12.78 -6.57 12.98
C ALA A 35 11.44 -6.06 13.52
N ILE A 36 11.13 -6.27 14.81
CA ILE A 36 9.89 -5.80 15.43
C ILE A 36 9.75 -4.27 15.35
N VAL A 37 10.84 -3.52 15.57
CA VAL A 37 10.79 -2.05 15.47
C VAL A 37 10.60 -1.60 14.02
N VAL A 38 11.26 -2.27 13.07
CA VAL A 38 11.08 -2.01 11.62
C VAL A 38 9.64 -2.30 11.19
N ASP A 39 9.09 -3.43 11.62
CA ASP A 39 7.70 -3.82 11.37
C ASP A 39 6.72 -2.84 12.01
N PHE A 40 7.05 -2.29 13.18
CA PHE A 40 6.22 -1.28 13.83
C PHE A 40 6.19 0.00 13.00
N VAL A 41 7.34 0.45 12.48
CA VAL A 41 7.40 1.60 11.56
C VAL A 41 6.59 1.33 10.29
N ASN A 42 6.71 0.13 9.71
CA ASN A 42 5.90 -0.27 8.57
C ASN A 42 4.40 -0.21 8.89
N HIS A 43 3.99 -0.69 10.06
CA HIS A 43 2.59 -0.65 10.51
C HIS A 43 2.09 0.78 10.75
N LEU A 44 2.91 1.68 11.31
CA LEU A 44 2.57 3.10 11.42
C LEU A 44 2.34 3.72 10.02
N PHE A 45 3.12 3.36 9.01
CA PHE A 45 2.91 3.86 7.66
C PHE A 45 1.68 3.24 6.98
N SER A 46 1.51 1.93 7.03
CA SER A 46 0.47 1.21 6.28
C SER A 46 -0.90 1.32 6.96
N ALA A 47 -0.98 1.01 8.25
CA ALA A 47 -2.23 1.01 9.01
C ALA A 47 -2.49 2.36 9.67
N GLY A 48 -1.44 3.02 10.19
CA GLY A 48 -1.54 4.32 10.84
C GLY A 48 -1.59 5.51 9.89
N LEU A 49 -1.20 5.32 8.63
CA LEU A 49 -1.09 6.37 7.61
C LEU A 49 -0.24 7.56 8.06
N TYR A 50 0.76 7.33 8.91
CA TYR A 50 1.73 8.36 9.30
C TYR A 50 2.62 8.73 8.11
N ARG A 51 3.11 9.96 8.10
CA ARG A 51 4.25 10.37 7.26
C ARG A 51 5.54 10.25 8.06
N ALA A 52 6.67 10.15 7.37
CA ALA A 52 7.98 9.99 8.01
C ALA A 52 8.33 11.14 8.98
N ASP A 53 7.89 12.36 8.70
CA ASP A 53 8.10 13.55 9.53
C ASP A 53 7.19 13.61 10.78
N GLU A 54 6.23 12.70 10.90
CA GLU A 54 5.31 12.60 12.03
C GLU A 54 5.70 11.48 13.00
N VAL A 55 6.63 10.63 12.60
CA VAL A 55 7.18 9.54 13.41
C VAL A 55 8.46 10.06 14.11
N PRO A 56 8.73 9.65 15.37
CA PRO A 56 9.99 9.98 16.04
C PRO A 56 11.21 9.71 15.15
N HIS A 57 12.10 10.70 15.01
CA HIS A 57 13.22 10.60 14.07
C HIS A 57 14.09 9.36 14.28
N ARG A 58 14.30 8.93 15.54
CA ARG A 58 15.07 7.72 15.87
C ARG A 58 14.51 6.45 15.21
N LEU A 59 13.19 6.34 15.08
CA LEU A 59 12.54 5.20 14.43
C LEU A 59 12.83 5.21 12.93
N ILE A 60 12.72 6.37 12.28
CA ILE A 60 13.01 6.52 10.85
C ILE A 60 14.50 6.33 10.55
N GLN A 61 15.37 6.78 11.46
CA GLN A 61 16.81 6.60 11.37
C GLN A 61 17.21 5.13 11.52
N LEU A 62 16.64 4.42 12.50
CA LEU A 62 16.82 2.98 12.63
C LEU A 62 16.31 2.26 11.37
N TYR A 63 15.09 2.57 10.93
CA TYR A 63 14.44 1.96 9.77
C TYR A 63 15.30 2.09 8.50
N HIS A 64 15.83 3.30 8.21
CA HIS A 64 16.68 3.48 7.04
C HIS A 64 18.09 2.91 7.22
N ALA A 65 18.62 2.86 8.45
CA ALA A 65 19.91 2.21 8.70
C ALA A 65 19.81 0.69 8.51
N ASP A 66 18.76 0.05 9.04
CA ASP A 66 18.46 -1.36 8.81
C ASP A 66 18.20 -1.65 7.32
N PHE A 67 17.43 -0.80 6.64
CA PHE A 67 17.25 -0.88 5.19
C PHE A 67 18.59 -0.86 4.45
N TYR A 68 19.51 0.06 4.79
CA TYR A 68 20.85 0.09 4.20
C TYR A 68 21.60 -1.22 4.43
N ILE A 69 21.69 -1.68 5.68
CA ILE A 69 22.38 -2.92 6.04
C ILE A 69 21.80 -4.11 5.27
N ALA A 70 20.48 -4.27 5.27
CA ALA A 70 19.79 -5.36 4.60
C ALA A 70 19.98 -5.33 3.07
N GLN A 71 19.93 -4.15 2.43
CA GLN A 71 20.16 -4.06 0.99
C GLN A 71 21.60 -4.42 0.61
N VAL A 72 22.60 -3.96 1.39
CA VAL A 72 24.00 -4.26 1.12
C VAL A 72 24.30 -5.74 1.35
N LEU A 73 23.76 -6.36 2.41
CA LEU A 73 23.90 -7.80 2.65
C LEU A 73 23.25 -8.65 1.55
N ASN A 74 22.15 -8.19 0.94
CA ASN A 74 21.44 -8.93 -0.08
C ASN A 74 22.02 -8.78 -1.49
N GLY A 75 22.50 -7.59 -1.87
CA GLY A 75 22.97 -7.32 -3.23
C GLY A 75 23.99 -6.18 -3.35
N GLY A 76 24.64 -5.82 -2.26
CA GLY A 76 25.66 -4.78 -2.22
C GLY A 76 25.11 -3.35 -2.30
N HIS A 77 26.02 -2.38 -2.32
CA HIS A 77 25.68 -0.95 -2.40
C HIS A 77 24.92 -0.61 -3.69
N SER A 78 25.10 -1.38 -4.76
CA SER A 78 24.31 -1.23 -6.00
C SER A 78 22.81 -1.44 -5.76
N GLN A 79 22.43 -2.51 -5.04
CA GLN A 79 21.03 -2.80 -4.72
C GLN A 79 20.45 -1.73 -3.80
N PHE A 80 21.23 -1.23 -2.84
CA PHE A 80 20.82 -0.12 -1.99
C PHE A 80 20.52 1.16 -2.80
N VAL A 81 21.42 1.56 -3.71
CA VAL A 81 21.24 2.75 -4.55
C VAL A 81 20.01 2.62 -5.45
N HIS A 82 19.80 1.45 -6.04
CA HIS A 82 18.63 1.15 -6.88
C HIS A 82 17.33 1.27 -6.08
N ASN A 83 17.22 0.55 -4.96
CA ASN A 83 15.99 0.46 -4.17
C ASN A 83 15.66 1.77 -3.41
N CYS A 84 16.63 2.67 -3.24
CA CYS A 84 16.37 4.02 -2.75
C CYS A 84 15.46 4.84 -3.69
N GLY A 85 15.57 4.63 -5.01
CA GLY A 85 14.86 5.39 -6.02
C GLY A 85 14.92 6.91 -5.81
N THR A 86 13.80 7.60 -6.00
CA THR A 86 13.69 9.07 -5.84
C THR A 86 13.86 9.55 -4.40
N ARG A 87 13.85 8.65 -3.41
CA ARG A 87 13.97 8.98 -1.97
C ARG A 87 15.40 8.91 -1.45
N ARG A 88 16.38 8.64 -2.35
CA ARG A 88 17.80 8.41 -2.04
C ARG A 88 18.40 9.40 -1.05
N GLN A 89 18.22 10.70 -1.25
CA GLN A 89 18.81 11.72 -0.36
C GLN A 89 18.28 11.63 1.07
N ALA A 90 16.97 11.45 1.25
CA ALA A 90 16.35 11.35 2.56
C ALA A 90 16.73 10.03 3.27
N ILE A 91 16.82 8.93 2.51
CA ILE A 91 17.23 7.61 3.04
C ILE A 91 18.69 7.68 3.50
N LEU A 92 19.60 8.21 2.68
CA LEU A 92 21.02 8.38 3.01
C LEU A 92 21.21 9.19 4.30
N ALA A 93 20.54 10.34 4.42
CA ALA A 93 20.67 11.21 5.59
C ALA A 93 20.18 10.52 6.88
N ASN A 94 19.05 9.82 6.80
CA ASN A 94 18.49 9.10 7.95
C ASN A 94 19.33 7.88 8.33
N ALA A 95 19.76 7.08 7.34
CA ALA A 95 20.59 5.91 7.56
C ALA A 95 21.94 6.31 8.19
N MET A 96 22.59 7.36 7.69
CA MET A 96 23.86 7.84 8.26
C MET A 96 23.71 8.35 9.70
N ALA A 97 22.61 9.07 10.00
CA ALA A 97 22.29 9.49 11.36
C ALA A 97 21.99 8.29 12.27
N GLY A 98 21.27 7.28 11.78
CA GLY A 98 20.95 6.05 12.51
C GLY A 98 22.19 5.22 12.82
N LEU A 99 23.05 4.97 11.83
CA LEU A 99 24.32 4.25 11.99
C LEU A 99 25.23 4.96 13.01
N SER A 100 25.28 6.29 12.97
CA SER A 100 26.03 7.07 13.96
C SER A 100 25.43 6.92 15.36
N ALA A 101 24.11 7.03 15.50
CA ALA A 101 23.42 6.97 16.79
C ALA A 101 23.47 5.58 17.44
N MET A 102 23.45 4.51 16.64
CA MET A 102 23.59 3.14 17.15
C MET A 102 25.03 2.75 17.53
N GLY A 103 26.01 3.59 17.20
CA GLY A 103 27.42 3.32 17.48
C GLY A 103 28.14 2.47 16.42
N ALA A 104 27.69 2.56 15.16
CA ALA A 104 28.22 1.88 13.97
C ALA A 104 29.04 2.81 13.05
N PRO A 105 30.17 3.38 13.51
CA PRO A 105 30.90 4.41 12.77
C PRO A 105 31.53 3.88 11.47
N HIS A 106 31.92 2.61 11.41
CA HIS A 106 32.48 2.01 10.19
C HIS A 106 31.44 1.94 9.07
N HIS A 107 30.24 1.45 9.38
CA HIS A 107 29.11 1.42 8.45
C HIS A 107 28.69 2.83 8.03
N ALA A 108 28.65 3.79 8.98
CA ALA A 108 28.35 5.19 8.68
C ALA A 108 29.39 5.83 7.73
N ALA A 109 30.68 5.53 7.91
CA ALA A 109 31.74 6.02 7.04
C ALA A 109 31.62 5.46 5.61
N LEU A 110 31.34 4.16 5.47
CA LEU A 110 31.11 3.52 4.16
C LEU A 110 29.90 4.14 3.45
N LEU A 111 28.81 4.39 4.18
CA LEU A 111 27.63 5.07 3.63
C LEU A 111 27.95 6.52 3.21
N GLY A 112 28.81 7.22 3.97
CA GLY A 112 29.31 8.54 3.61
C GLY A 112 30.13 8.53 2.32
N GLU A 113 31.02 7.55 2.16
CA GLU A 113 31.79 7.35 0.93
C GLU A 113 30.88 7.04 -0.26
N LEU A 114 29.87 6.18 -0.08
CA LEU A 114 28.85 5.96 -1.10
C LEU A 114 28.13 7.26 -1.48
N GLY A 115 27.76 8.09 -0.49
CA GLY A 115 27.12 9.38 -0.74
C GLY A 115 27.98 10.32 -1.60
N LEU A 116 29.29 10.36 -1.34
CA LEU A 116 30.26 11.11 -2.15
C LEU A 116 30.37 10.54 -3.57
N TRP A 117 30.40 9.21 -3.71
CA TRP A 117 30.43 8.56 -5.02
C TRP A 117 29.17 8.87 -5.83
N ILE A 118 27.98 8.80 -5.23
CA ILE A 118 26.71 9.16 -5.89
C ILE A 118 26.73 10.61 -6.38
N ALA A 119 27.20 11.54 -5.54
CA ALA A 119 27.25 12.95 -5.90
C ALA A 119 28.25 13.23 -7.04
N ALA A 120 29.34 12.48 -7.11
CA ALA A 120 30.34 12.59 -8.17
C ALA A 120 29.95 11.86 -9.46
N ASN A 121 29.08 10.84 -9.39
CA ASN A 121 28.75 9.94 -10.48
C ASN A 121 27.21 9.75 -10.62
N PRO A 122 26.44 10.83 -10.88
CA PRO A 122 24.97 10.77 -10.85
C PRO A 122 24.39 9.81 -11.91
N ASP A 123 24.93 9.82 -13.13
CA ASP A 123 24.44 8.95 -14.21
C ASP A 123 24.69 7.47 -13.91
N GLN A 124 25.86 7.15 -13.34
CA GLN A 124 26.20 5.80 -12.92
C GLN A 124 25.34 5.35 -11.74
N ALA A 125 25.06 6.25 -10.80
CA ALA A 125 24.18 5.98 -9.67
C ALA A 125 22.75 5.68 -10.14
N ASP A 126 22.25 6.41 -11.14
CA ASP A 126 20.91 6.18 -11.71
C ASP A 126 20.83 4.92 -12.58
N ALA A 127 21.96 4.47 -13.13
CA ALA A 127 22.07 3.21 -13.88
C ALA A 127 22.15 1.95 -12.99
N GLN A 128 22.21 2.07 -11.67
CA GLN A 128 22.30 0.92 -10.77
C GLN A 128 21.00 0.10 -10.79
N THR A 129 21.16 -1.23 -10.87
CA THR A 129 20.05 -2.20 -10.92
C THR A 129 20.00 -3.12 -9.71
N GLY A 130 21.10 -3.23 -8.95
CA GLY A 130 21.25 -4.20 -7.85
C GLY A 130 21.55 -5.64 -8.28
N PHE A 131 21.41 -5.99 -9.56
CA PHE A 131 21.63 -7.35 -10.09
C PHE A 131 22.68 -7.38 -11.21
N SER A 132 22.83 -8.53 -11.89
CA SER A 132 23.73 -8.69 -13.04
C SER A 132 23.40 -7.70 -14.16
N GLY A 133 24.40 -6.87 -14.54
CA GLY A 133 24.21 -5.78 -15.51
C GLY A 133 23.85 -4.47 -14.83
N GLY A 134 24.70 -3.44 -14.97
CA GLY A 134 24.47 -2.11 -14.36
C GLY A 134 25.14 -1.88 -12.99
N ARG A 135 25.91 -2.84 -12.47
CA ARG A 135 26.76 -2.66 -11.28
C ARG A 135 28.05 -1.93 -11.65
N ASP A 136 28.34 -0.83 -10.94
CA ASP A 136 29.63 -0.14 -11.08
C ASP A 136 30.69 -0.82 -10.20
N GLY A 137 31.84 -1.15 -10.78
CA GLY A 137 32.93 -1.84 -10.08
C GLY A 137 33.53 -1.05 -8.92
N ALA A 138 33.34 0.28 -8.87
CA ALA A 138 33.73 1.09 -7.72
C ALA A 138 32.98 0.69 -6.43
N LEU A 139 31.76 0.18 -6.56
CA LEU A 139 30.93 -0.23 -5.42
C LEU A 139 31.37 -1.58 -4.84
N ASP A 140 31.99 -2.46 -5.63
CA ASP A 140 32.47 -3.76 -5.15
C ASP A 140 33.56 -3.62 -4.07
N ALA A 141 34.33 -2.53 -4.09
CA ALA A 141 35.30 -2.23 -3.04
C ALA A 141 34.63 -1.81 -1.73
N LEU A 142 33.51 -1.08 -1.80
CA LEU A 142 32.70 -0.73 -0.62
C LEU A 142 32.02 -1.98 -0.06
N ASP A 143 31.49 -2.86 -0.91
CA ASP A 143 30.87 -4.13 -0.52
C ASP A 143 31.83 -4.98 0.33
N LYS A 144 33.07 -5.19 -0.14
CA LYS A 144 34.07 -5.98 0.59
C LYS A 144 34.42 -5.40 1.97
N ARG A 145 34.55 -4.06 2.05
CA ARG A 145 34.84 -3.37 3.32
C ARG A 145 33.65 -3.42 4.27
N PHE A 146 32.43 -3.42 3.73
CA PHE A 146 31.22 -3.61 4.50
C PHE A 146 31.12 -5.02 5.08
N GLU A 147 31.37 -6.07 4.27
CA GLU A 147 31.42 -7.46 4.73
C GLU A 147 32.42 -7.65 5.89
N GLU A 148 33.60 -7.03 5.80
CA GLU A 148 34.58 -7.05 6.88
C GLU A 148 34.07 -6.34 8.14
N ALA A 149 33.46 -5.16 8.00
CA ALA A 149 32.91 -4.40 9.11
C ALA A 149 31.78 -5.17 9.84
N GLU A 150 30.86 -5.78 9.08
CA GLU A 150 29.78 -6.62 9.63
C GLU A 150 30.33 -7.86 10.33
N ARG A 151 31.34 -8.53 9.76
CA ARG A 151 31.99 -9.70 10.40
C ARG A 151 32.65 -9.35 11.74
N LEU A 152 33.28 -8.18 11.83
CA LEU A 152 34.00 -7.76 13.03
C LEU A 152 33.06 -7.25 14.12
N ARG A 153 32.06 -6.46 13.73
CA ARG A 153 31.13 -5.84 14.66
C ARG A 153 29.78 -5.66 13.96
N PRO A 154 28.89 -6.66 14.01
CA PRO A 154 27.61 -6.61 13.33
C PRO A 154 26.82 -5.34 13.70
N ALA A 155 26.24 -4.66 12.72
CA ALA A 155 25.45 -3.47 12.99
C ALA A 155 24.13 -3.81 13.71
N THR A 156 23.57 -5.00 13.46
CA THR A 156 22.34 -5.48 14.12
C THR A 156 22.47 -5.53 15.64
N ASP A 157 23.61 -5.96 16.17
CA ASP A 157 23.86 -5.99 17.62
C ASP A 157 23.93 -4.58 18.22
N GLN A 158 24.50 -3.64 17.46
CA GLN A 158 24.62 -2.24 17.86
C GLN A 158 23.26 -1.53 17.81
N ALA A 159 22.46 -1.81 16.79
CA ALA A 159 21.08 -1.37 16.69
C ALA A 159 20.23 -1.88 17.87
N ALA A 160 20.34 -3.16 18.22
CA ALA A 160 19.64 -3.73 19.36
C ALA A 160 20.02 -3.07 20.69
N ALA A 161 21.32 -2.82 20.91
CA ALA A 161 21.80 -2.09 22.10
C ALA A 161 21.25 -0.66 22.16
N TRP A 162 21.17 0.02 21.01
CA TRP A 162 20.59 1.36 20.91
C TRP A 162 19.10 1.38 21.22
N ILE A 163 18.32 0.45 20.66
CA ILE A 163 16.87 0.30 20.93
C ILE A 163 16.63 0.11 22.43
N LYS A 164 17.40 -0.76 23.10
CA LYS A 164 17.28 -1.03 24.53
C LYS A 164 17.50 0.21 25.41
N ALA A 165 18.23 1.20 24.91
CA ALA A 165 18.50 2.46 25.62
C ALA A 165 17.40 3.52 25.42
N TRP A 166 16.39 3.28 24.59
CA TRP A 166 15.33 4.25 24.33
C TRP A 166 14.35 4.38 25.51
N PRO A 167 13.93 5.60 25.88
CA PRO A 167 13.05 5.83 27.04
C PRO A 167 11.59 5.40 26.84
N ASP A 168 11.18 5.26 25.57
CA ASP A 168 9.79 5.04 25.12
C ASP A 168 9.51 3.59 24.68
N ILE A 169 10.47 2.68 24.85
CA ILE A 169 10.21 1.25 24.70
C ILE A 169 9.36 0.75 25.87
N ARG A 170 8.46 -0.18 25.58
CA ARG A 170 7.67 -0.90 26.58
C ARG A 170 7.72 -2.38 26.28
N TYR A 171 8.25 -3.14 27.23
CA TYR A 171 8.19 -4.60 27.19
C TYR A 171 6.83 -5.06 27.67
N LEU A 172 6.10 -5.77 26.81
CA LEU A 172 4.71 -6.14 27.01
C LEU A 172 4.54 -7.66 26.92
N ASP A 173 3.52 -8.18 27.62
CA ASP A 173 3.04 -9.53 27.38
C ASP A 173 2.31 -9.61 26.02
N PRO A 174 1.98 -10.81 25.51
CA PRO A 174 1.36 -10.94 24.18
C PRO A 174 0.06 -10.15 24.03
N ALA A 175 -0.80 -10.13 25.07
CA ALA A 175 -2.07 -9.42 25.02
C ALA A 175 -1.87 -7.89 24.97
N GLY A 176 -0.95 -7.35 25.78
CA GLY A 176 -0.63 -5.92 25.78
C GLY A 176 0.11 -5.48 24.52
N PHE A 177 0.94 -6.35 23.94
CA PHE A 177 1.67 -6.09 22.70
C PHE A 177 0.73 -5.78 21.54
N GLU A 178 -0.18 -6.71 21.21
CA GLU A 178 -1.13 -6.55 20.09
C GLU A 178 -1.99 -5.30 20.25
N ALA A 179 -2.51 -5.06 21.47
CA ALA A 179 -3.33 -3.88 21.74
C ALA A 179 -2.54 -2.56 21.58
N THR A 180 -1.28 -2.53 22.02
CA THR A 180 -0.42 -1.32 21.92
C THR A 180 0.04 -1.09 20.48
N TRP A 181 0.30 -2.17 19.74
CA TRP A 181 0.64 -2.14 18.33
C TRP A 181 -0.44 -1.45 17.49
N GLU A 182 -1.67 -1.96 17.59
CA GLU A 182 -2.83 -1.41 16.90
C GLU A 182 -3.15 0.02 17.36
N GLN A 183 -3.03 0.28 18.67
CA GLN A 183 -3.24 1.63 19.20
C GLN A 183 -2.23 2.64 18.63
N GLY A 184 -0.98 2.21 18.34
CA GLY A 184 0.02 3.05 17.68
C GLY A 184 -0.47 3.58 16.33
N ALA A 185 -1.04 2.70 15.50
CA ALA A 185 -1.64 3.07 14.23
C ALA A 185 -2.88 3.96 14.41
N LEU A 186 -3.80 3.59 15.31
CA LEU A 186 -5.06 4.31 15.51
C LEU A 186 -4.88 5.70 16.14
N SER A 187 -3.75 5.95 16.80
CA SER A 187 -3.47 7.22 17.48
C SER A 187 -3.14 8.38 16.54
N ASN A 188 -2.95 8.15 15.23
CA ASN A 188 -2.72 9.24 14.30
C ASN A 188 -4.01 10.09 14.14
N PRO A 189 -4.02 11.37 14.59
CA PRO A 189 -5.23 12.20 14.50
C PRO A 189 -5.60 12.56 13.06
N ARG A 190 -4.68 12.42 12.11
CA ARG A 190 -4.92 12.62 10.67
C ARG A 190 -5.33 11.35 9.95
N ARG A 191 -5.37 10.19 10.63
CA ARG A 191 -5.65 8.89 10.02
C ARG A 191 -6.98 8.88 9.29
N ALA A 192 -8.07 9.32 9.95
CA ALA A 192 -9.41 9.29 9.36
C ALA A 192 -9.47 10.11 8.06
N LEU A 193 -8.89 11.31 8.07
CA LEU A 193 -8.85 12.18 6.89
C LEU A 193 -8.03 11.54 5.75
N ARG A 194 -6.86 10.99 6.06
CA ARG A 194 -5.99 10.35 5.06
C ARG A 194 -6.60 9.08 4.48
N LEU A 195 -7.24 8.28 5.32
CA LEU A 195 -7.94 7.08 4.88
C LEU A 195 -9.06 7.44 3.91
N SER A 196 -9.88 8.45 4.27
CA SER A 196 -10.92 8.94 3.37
C SER A 196 -10.37 9.48 2.06
N LYS A 197 -9.29 10.25 2.09
CA LYS A 197 -8.64 10.76 0.88
C LYS A 197 -8.15 9.61 -0.01
N ALA A 198 -7.46 8.62 0.58
CA ALA A 198 -6.96 7.46 -0.14
C ALA A 198 -8.10 6.63 -0.76
N ARG A 199 -9.20 6.39 -0.02
CA ARG A 199 -10.36 5.65 -0.54
C ARG A 199 -11.07 6.40 -1.66
N ILE A 200 -11.31 7.70 -1.50
CA ILE A 200 -11.95 8.51 -2.55
C ILE A 200 -11.09 8.51 -3.82
N GLU A 201 -9.78 8.67 -3.70
CA GLU A 201 -8.88 8.65 -4.86
C GLU A 201 -8.88 7.29 -5.55
N ALA A 202 -8.75 6.20 -4.78
CA ALA A 202 -8.83 4.84 -5.33
C ALA A 202 -10.17 4.59 -6.04
N PHE A 203 -11.29 5.03 -5.45
CA PHE A 203 -12.60 4.91 -6.06
C PHE A 203 -12.73 5.77 -7.32
N ARG A 204 -12.22 7.01 -7.32
CA ARG A 204 -12.21 7.87 -8.51
C ARG A 204 -11.40 7.24 -9.63
N GLN A 205 -10.25 6.64 -9.32
CA GLN A 205 -9.44 5.90 -10.30
C GLN A 205 -10.23 4.74 -10.90
N SER A 206 -10.80 3.85 -10.06
CA SER A 206 -11.60 2.71 -10.55
C SER A 206 -12.82 3.11 -11.36
N LEU A 207 -13.50 4.21 -10.97
CA LEU A 207 -14.73 4.64 -11.60
C LEU A 207 -14.53 5.53 -12.84
N SER A 208 -13.35 6.09 -13.05
CA SER A 208 -13.05 6.97 -14.20
C SER A 208 -12.38 6.25 -15.38
N ASP A 209 -11.89 5.03 -15.17
CA ASP A 209 -11.29 4.20 -16.22
C ASP A 209 -12.36 3.26 -16.85
N PRO A 210 -12.75 3.46 -18.12
CA PRO A 210 -13.74 2.60 -18.78
C PRO A 210 -13.34 1.13 -18.84
N LEU A 211 -12.04 0.82 -18.90
CA LEU A 211 -11.56 -0.57 -18.89
C LEU A 211 -11.82 -1.20 -17.52
N LEU A 212 -11.52 -0.51 -16.42
CA LEU A 212 -11.78 -1.02 -15.07
C LEU A 212 -13.28 -1.20 -14.81
N LEU A 213 -14.11 -0.28 -15.31
CA LEU A 213 -15.58 -0.43 -15.27
C LEU A 213 -16.03 -1.68 -16.05
N ALA A 214 -15.52 -1.89 -17.25
CA ALA A 214 -15.87 -3.05 -18.08
C ALA A 214 -15.42 -4.37 -17.46
N LEU A 215 -14.21 -4.43 -16.89
CA LEU A 215 -13.72 -5.60 -16.16
C LEU A 215 -14.60 -5.88 -14.92
N GLY A 216 -14.94 -4.84 -14.16
CA GLY A 216 -15.82 -4.95 -12.99
C GLY A 216 -17.21 -5.46 -13.33
N LEU A 217 -17.82 -4.94 -14.39
CA LEU A 217 -19.11 -5.41 -14.91
C LEU A 217 -19.06 -6.87 -15.37
N ALA A 218 -18.01 -7.26 -16.10
CA ALA A 218 -17.89 -8.63 -16.59
C ALA A 218 -17.65 -9.62 -15.44
N ALA A 219 -16.89 -9.22 -14.42
CA ALA A 219 -16.72 -10.01 -13.20
C ALA A 219 -18.03 -10.12 -12.41
N ASP A 220 -18.77 -9.01 -12.27
CA ASP A 220 -20.08 -9.01 -11.61
C ASP A 220 -21.09 -9.91 -12.33
N ALA A 221 -21.12 -9.89 -13.66
CA ALA A 221 -21.95 -10.78 -14.48
C ALA A 221 -21.60 -12.27 -14.31
N ALA A 222 -20.42 -12.58 -13.79
CA ALA A 222 -19.98 -13.92 -13.43
C ALA A 222 -20.17 -14.24 -11.92
N ASP A 223 -20.82 -13.36 -11.17
CA ASP A 223 -20.93 -13.41 -9.69
C ASP A 223 -19.56 -13.36 -8.97
N GLU A 224 -18.56 -12.73 -9.60
CA GLU A 224 -17.20 -12.59 -9.08
C GLU A 224 -16.89 -11.12 -8.71
N THR A 225 -15.87 -10.92 -7.87
CA THR A 225 -15.30 -9.60 -7.57
C THR A 225 -13.96 -9.45 -8.27
N LEU A 226 -13.74 -8.34 -8.98
CA LEU A 226 -12.45 -8.02 -9.56
C LEU A 226 -11.48 -7.61 -8.43
N ILE A 227 -10.35 -8.30 -8.31
CA ILE A 227 -9.31 -8.03 -7.32
C ILE A 227 -8.14 -7.29 -7.96
N ASP A 228 -7.70 -7.75 -9.13
CA ASP A 228 -6.57 -7.18 -9.88
C ASP A 228 -6.89 -7.13 -11.38
N PRO A 229 -6.77 -5.96 -12.04
CA PRO A 229 -6.92 -5.84 -13.49
C PRO A 229 -5.78 -6.48 -14.27
N GLY A 230 -4.71 -6.93 -13.63
CA GLY A 230 -3.68 -7.80 -14.20
C GLY A 230 -2.91 -7.24 -15.39
N THR A 231 -2.33 -8.14 -16.18
CA THR A 231 -1.49 -7.81 -17.35
C THR A 231 -1.98 -8.48 -18.62
N THR A 232 -1.51 -7.97 -19.75
CA THR A 232 -1.83 -8.50 -21.07
C THR A 232 -0.98 -9.73 -21.38
N GLU A 233 -1.61 -10.77 -21.92
CA GLU A 233 -0.99 -12.02 -22.37
C GLU A 233 -1.69 -12.55 -23.63
N VAL A 234 -1.05 -13.48 -24.34
CA VAL A 234 -1.64 -14.12 -25.52
C VAL A 234 -2.01 -15.57 -25.20
N ILE A 235 -3.31 -15.85 -25.10
CA ILE A 235 -3.86 -17.17 -24.79
C ILE A 235 -4.62 -17.76 -25.98
N ASP A 236 -4.94 -19.06 -25.89
CA ASP A 236 -5.86 -19.69 -26.83
C ASP A 236 -7.32 -19.51 -26.39
N ILE A 237 -8.16 -19.00 -27.30
CA ILE A 237 -9.62 -18.92 -27.18
C ILE A 237 -10.24 -19.62 -28.39
N GLY A 238 -10.79 -20.82 -28.19
CA GLY A 238 -11.46 -21.56 -29.25
C GLY A 238 -10.55 -21.88 -30.45
N GLY A 239 -9.27 -22.19 -30.21
CA GLY A 239 -8.28 -22.51 -31.23
C GLY A 239 -7.65 -21.29 -31.91
N ARG A 240 -7.91 -20.08 -31.42
CA ARG A 240 -7.31 -18.83 -31.90
C ARG A 240 -6.49 -18.19 -30.81
N ARG A 241 -5.28 -17.75 -31.15
CA ARG A 241 -4.47 -16.93 -30.25
C ARG A 241 -5.01 -15.51 -30.21
N GLU A 242 -5.50 -15.10 -29.05
CA GLU A 242 -6.04 -13.77 -28.81
C GLU A 242 -5.29 -13.10 -27.66
N GLU A 243 -5.12 -11.79 -27.77
CA GLU A 243 -4.60 -10.96 -26.69
C GLU A 243 -5.70 -10.78 -25.64
N VAL A 244 -5.40 -11.17 -24.40
CA VAL A 244 -6.30 -11.04 -23.26
C VAL A 244 -5.57 -10.42 -22.10
N ARG A 245 -6.33 -9.94 -21.13
CA ARG A 245 -5.81 -9.52 -19.83
C ARG A 245 -6.05 -10.62 -18.80
N LEU A 246 -4.99 -11.12 -18.16
CA LEU A 246 -5.10 -12.11 -17.08
C LEU A 246 -5.44 -11.38 -15.78
N VAL A 247 -6.72 -11.37 -15.42
CA VAL A 247 -7.24 -10.67 -14.23
C VAL A 247 -7.36 -11.63 -13.06
N GLN A 248 -7.19 -11.13 -11.84
CA GLN A 248 -7.49 -11.87 -10.62
C GLN A 248 -8.90 -11.51 -10.14
N THR A 249 -9.71 -12.52 -9.88
CA THR A 249 -11.03 -12.36 -9.25
C THR A 249 -11.12 -13.12 -7.92
N SER A 250 -12.25 -12.99 -7.24
CA SER A 250 -12.58 -13.76 -6.03
C SER A 250 -12.61 -15.27 -6.23
N PHE A 251 -12.62 -15.76 -7.47
CA PHE A 251 -12.57 -17.19 -7.80
C PHE A 251 -11.31 -17.59 -8.58
N GLY A 252 -10.25 -16.77 -8.53
CA GLY A 252 -8.96 -17.08 -9.15
C GLY A 252 -8.68 -16.29 -10.43
N LEU A 253 -7.73 -16.79 -11.22
CA LEU A 253 -7.31 -16.14 -12.46
C LEU A 253 -8.38 -16.30 -13.55
N ARG A 254 -8.62 -15.25 -14.34
CA ARG A 254 -9.54 -15.22 -15.48
C ARG A 254 -8.89 -14.55 -16.68
N GLY A 255 -9.37 -14.88 -17.88
CA GLY A 255 -8.94 -14.23 -19.12
C GLY A 255 -9.99 -13.22 -19.57
N ALA A 256 -9.64 -11.94 -19.64
CA ALA A 256 -10.53 -10.88 -20.13
C ALA A 256 -10.13 -10.47 -21.54
N ALA A 257 -10.96 -10.82 -22.53
CA ALA A 257 -10.81 -10.34 -23.90
C ALA A 257 -11.47 -8.97 -24.03
N CYS A 258 -10.65 -7.93 -24.18
CA CYS A 258 -11.09 -6.53 -24.24
C CYS A 258 -11.21 -6.10 -25.70
N ALA A 259 -12.42 -5.93 -26.21
CA ALA A 259 -12.64 -5.56 -27.61
C ALA A 259 -13.83 -4.61 -27.77
N GLY A 260 -13.67 -3.60 -28.62
CA GLY A 260 -14.77 -2.69 -29.00
C GLY A 260 -15.37 -1.89 -27.85
N GLY A 261 -14.65 -1.70 -26.74
CA GLY A 261 -15.13 -1.02 -25.52
C GLY A 261 -15.94 -1.89 -24.57
N GLY A 262 -16.05 -3.20 -24.84
CA GLY A 262 -16.61 -4.20 -23.93
C GLY A 262 -15.57 -5.23 -23.48
N VAL A 263 -16.00 -6.12 -22.59
CA VAL A 263 -15.17 -7.20 -22.05
C VAL A 263 -15.94 -8.52 -22.11
N ARG A 264 -15.25 -9.57 -22.55
CA ARG A 264 -15.69 -10.97 -22.38
C ARG A 264 -14.75 -11.65 -21.40
N LEU A 265 -15.27 -12.15 -20.29
CA LEU A 265 -14.53 -12.79 -19.23
C LEU A 265 -14.62 -14.31 -19.36
N TYR A 266 -13.47 -14.97 -19.37
CA TYR A 266 -13.36 -16.41 -19.55
C TYR A 266 -12.79 -17.08 -18.30
N ALA A 267 -13.37 -18.23 -17.95
CA ALA A 267 -12.68 -19.18 -17.08
C ALA A 267 -11.46 -19.74 -17.82
N LEU A 268 -10.37 -19.92 -17.10
CA LEU A 268 -9.11 -20.42 -17.63
C LEU A 268 -8.82 -21.81 -17.10
N GLN A 269 -8.16 -22.61 -17.92
CA GLN A 269 -7.51 -23.85 -17.50
C GLN A 269 -6.04 -23.78 -17.86
N LEU A 270 -5.19 -24.21 -16.92
CA LEU A 270 -3.78 -24.41 -17.18
C LEU A 270 -3.58 -25.76 -17.87
N GLY A 271 -2.86 -25.77 -18.99
CA GLY A 271 -2.59 -26.99 -19.75
C GLY A 271 -1.27 -26.95 -20.52
N GLY A 272 -0.87 -28.11 -21.04
CA GLY A 272 0.34 -28.26 -21.86
C GLY A 272 1.62 -28.52 -21.07
N ARG A 273 2.69 -28.91 -21.78
CA ARG A 273 4.04 -29.09 -21.20
C ARG A 273 4.73 -27.77 -20.88
N ASP A 274 4.30 -26.68 -21.52
CA ASP A 274 4.92 -25.35 -21.45
C ASP A 274 4.07 -24.32 -20.66
N VAL A 275 3.22 -24.77 -19.74
CA VAL A 275 2.37 -23.92 -18.85
C VAL A 275 1.63 -22.84 -19.65
N THR A 276 0.64 -23.25 -20.43
CA THR A 276 -0.16 -22.33 -21.27
C THR A 276 -1.57 -22.21 -20.72
N TRP A 277 -2.09 -20.99 -20.64
CA TRP A 277 -3.49 -20.74 -20.30
C TRP A 277 -4.37 -20.91 -21.54
N THR A 278 -5.50 -21.60 -21.36
CA THR A 278 -6.53 -21.76 -22.39
C THR A 278 -7.88 -21.34 -21.82
N ALA A 279 -8.65 -20.55 -22.58
CA ALA A 279 -10.01 -20.20 -22.22
C ALA A 279 -10.94 -21.42 -22.40
N VAL A 280 -11.68 -21.79 -21.35
CA VAL A 280 -12.57 -22.96 -21.36
C VAL A 280 -14.05 -22.61 -21.47
N SER A 281 -14.48 -21.50 -20.88
CA SER A 281 -15.86 -21.04 -20.95
C SER A 281 -15.95 -19.53 -20.82
N LEU A 282 -16.90 -18.93 -21.54
CA LEU A 282 -17.31 -17.54 -21.35
C LEU A 282 -18.23 -17.49 -20.12
N ILE A 283 -17.85 -16.71 -19.10
CA ILE A 283 -18.55 -16.66 -17.81
C ILE A 283 -19.15 -15.29 -17.50
N GLY A 284 -18.70 -14.23 -18.18
CA GLY A 284 -19.21 -12.88 -17.95
C GLY A 284 -19.01 -11.98 -19.16
N ILE A 285 -19.90 -11.01 -19.35
CA ILE A 285 -19.86 -10.07 -20.47
C ILE A 285 -20.21 -8.66 -19.95
N ALA A 286 -19.38 -7.69 -20.31
CA ALA A 286 -19.70 -6.27 -20.21
C ALA A 286 -19.84 -5.69 -21.61
N GLU A 287 -21.05 -5.25 -21.94
CA GLU A 287 -21.31 -4.53 -23.19
C GLU A 287 -20.86 -3.07 -23.08
N ARG A 288 -20.34 -2.53 -24.18
CA ARG A 288 -19.93 -1.12 -24.26
C ARG A 288 -21.05 -0.16 -23.88
N THR A 289 -22.29 -0.46 -24.26
CA THR A 289 -23.49 0.33 -23.91
C THR A 289 -23.64 0.50 -22.39
N ASN A 290 -23.42 -0.57 -21.62
CA ASN A 290 -23.48 -0.53 -20.16
C ASN A 290 -22.30 0.25 -19.57
N VAL A 291 -21.10 0.05 -20.13
CA VAL A 291 -19.89 0.78 -19.72
C VAL A 291 -20.05 2.29 -19.95
N ASP A 292 -20.54 2.68 -21.13
CA ASP A 292 -20.78 4.07 -21.51
C ASP A 292 -21.85 4.71 -20.61
N ALA A 293 -22.93 3.97 -20.28
CA ALA A 293 -23.98 4.44 -19.38
C ALA A 293 -23.47 4.70 -17.95
N ILE A 294 -22.68 3.78 -17.39
CA ILE A 294 -22.07 3.94 -16.06
C ILE A 294 -21.04 5.07 -16.08
N THR A 295 -20.23 5.16 -17.12
CA THR A 295 -19.25 6.25 -17.30
C THR A 295 -19.95 7.62 -17.31
N ALA A 296 -21.07 7.72 -18.03
CA ALA A 296 -21.88 8.95 -18.06
C ALA A 296 -22.46 9.27 -16.69
N PHE A 297 -22.97 8.27 -15.96
CA PHE A 297 -23.49 8.44 -14.60
C PHE A 297 -22.42 8.95 -13.62
N VAL A 298 -21.27 8.26 -13.53
CA VAL A 298 -20.18 8.61 -12.61
C VAL A 298 -19.64 10.02 -12.88
N ARG A 299 -19.61 10.46 -14.15
CA ARG A 299 -19.13 11.80 -14.51
C ARG A 299 -19.95 12.93 -13.87
N HIS A 300 -21.22 12.70 -13.59
CA HIS A 300 -22.15 13.71 -13.08
C HIS A 300 -22.53 13.51 -11.62
N GLU A 301 -22.02 12.46 -10.99
CA GLU A 301 -22.47 12.03 -9.67
C GLU A 301 -21.27 11.82 -8.72
N PRO A 302 -21.36 12.23 -7.45
CA PRO A 302 -20.25 12.15 -6.50
C PRO A 302 -20.13 10.76 -5.88
N VAL A 303 -20.12 9.70 -6.71
CA VAL A 303 -20.19 8.29 -6.28
C VAL A 303 -19.07 7.94 -5.32
N ALA A 304 -17.82 8.31 -5.64
CA ALA A 304 -16.65 8.02 -4.80
C ALA A 304 -16.74 8.66 -3.40
N ALA A 305 -17.15 9.93 -3.33
CA ALA A 305 -17.29 10.64 -2.06
C ALA A 305 -18.48 10.14 -1.24
N ALA A 306 -19.59 9.80 -1.90
CA ALA A 306 -20.74 9.18 -1.26
C ALA A 306 -20.39 7.79 -0.68
N ALA A 307 -19.67 6.97 -1.46
CA ALA A 307 -19.16 5.68 -1.04
C ALA A 307 -18.31 5.80 0.22
N ASP A 308 -17.29 6.66 0.21
CA ASP A 308 -16.42 6.86 1.38
C ASP A 308 -17.21 7.39 2.59
N LEU A 309 -18.09 8.38 2.41
CA LEU A 309 -18.86 8.95 3.52
C LEU A 309 -19.75 7.90 4.21
N LEU A 310 -20.40 7.02 3.43
CA LEU A 310 -21.20 5.93 3.97
C LEU A 310 -20.32 4.83 4.59
N LEU A 311 -19.19 4.50 3.98
CA LEU A 311 -18.22 3.57 4.55
C LEU A 311 -17.65 4.04 5.88
N ARG A 312 -17.39 5.34 6.05
CA ARG A 312 -16.97 5.88 7.35
C ARG A 312 -17.99 5.61 8.46
N ARG A 313 -19.28 5.54 8.13
CA ARG A 313 -20.35 5.22 9.08
C ARG A 313 -20.49 3.72 9.30
N ALA A 314 -20.41 2.94 8.23
CA ALA A 314 -20.63 1.50 8.25
C ALA A 314 -19.43 0.71 8.79
N ARG A 315 -18.23 1.07 8.33
CA ARG A 315 -16.95 0.37 8.53
C ARG A 315 -15.80 1.40 8.63
N PRO A 316 -15.74 2.22 9.71
CA PRO A 316 -14.77 3.33 9.82
C PRO A 316 -13.30 2.91 9.72
N ALA A 317 -12.99 1.68 10.15
CA ALA A 317 -11.63 1.14 10.12
C ALA A 317 -11.25 0.47 8.79
N ALA A 318 -12.20 0.28 7.86
CA ALA A 318 -11.96 -0.45 6.62
C ALA A 318 -10.86 0.21 5.77
N THR A 319 -9.79 -0.54 5.56
CA THR A 319 -8.71 -0.25 4.63
C THR A 319 -8.85 -1.13 3.39
N HIS A 320 -8.14 -0.79 2.31
CA HIS A 320 -8.10 -1.58 1.07
C HIS A 320 -9.48 -1.91 0.47
N CYS A 321 -10.34 -0.89 0.36
CA CYS A 321 -11.65 -1.06 -0.25
C CYS A 321 -11.54 -0.97 -1.79
N ALA A 322 -12.27 -1.83 -2.49
CA ALA A 322 -12.47 -1.73 -3.94
C ALA A 322 -13.91 -1.35 -4.24
N ILE A 323 -14.12 -0.59 -5.32
CA ILE A 323 -15.45 -0.28 -5.85
C ILE A 323 -15.53 -0.76 -7.30
N GLN A 324 -16.62 -1.46 -7.62
CA GLN A 324 -16.92 -1.87 -8.99
C GLN A 324 -18.40 -1.67 -9.29
N PRO A 325 -18.79 -1.36 -10.53
CA PRO A 325 -20.19 -1.40 -10.92
C PRO A 325 -20.75 -2.81 -10.83
N ALA A 326 -22.04 -2.92 -10.51
CA ALA A 326 -22.81 -4.14 -10.64
C ALA A 326 -23.74 -4.05 -11.86
N ALA A 327 -24.20 -5.19 -12.36
CA ALA A 327 -25.21 -5.28 -13.39
C ALA A 327 -26.47 -4.50 -12.97
N MET A 328 -27.10 -3.85 -13.95
CA MET A 328 -28.34 -3.12 -13.72
C MET A 328 -29.42 -4.11 -13.26
N ALA A 329 -29.94 -3.92 -12.06
CA ALA A 329 -31.04 -4.74 -11.54
C ALA A 329 -32.39 -4.17 -11.99
N ASP A 330 -33.30 -5.06 -12.38
CA ASP A 330 -34.65 -4.68 -12.77
C ASP A 330 -35.36 -3.91 -11.65
N GLY A 331 -35.94 -2.75 -11.99
CA GLY A 331 -36.66 -1.91 -11.05
C GLY A 331 -35.79 -0.96 -10.21
N ILE A 332 -34.47 -0.98 -10.35
CA ILE A 332 -33.58 0.00 -9.72
C ILE A 332 -33.22 1.09 -10.75
N PRO A 333 -33.63 2.36 -10.53
CA PRO A 333 -33.52 3.42 -11.55
C PRO A 333 -32.08 3.94 -11.75
N HIS A 334 -31.15 3.55 -10.90
CA HIS A 334 -29.78 4.04 -10.89
C HIS A 334 -28.79 2.89 -10.78
N PRO A 335 -27.56 3.04 -11.31
CA PRO A 335 -26.52 2.03 -11.16
C PRO A 335 -26.28 1.65 -9.70
N ILE A 336 -25.92 0.39 -9.49
CA ILE A 336 -25.48 -0.15 -8.21
C ILE A 336 -23.97 -0.30 -8.29
N PHE A 337 -23.29 0.05 -7.20
CA PHE A 337 -21.86 -0.14 -7.05
C PHE A 337 -21.61 -1.08 -5.89
N ARG A 338 -20.88 -2.14 -6.16
CA ARG A 338 -20.40 -3.08 -5.15
C ARG A 338 -19.12 -2.51 -4.54
N ILE A 339 -19.08 -2.46 -3.22
CA ILE A 339 -17.91 -2.12 -2.43
C ILE A 339 -17.45 -3.36 -1.70
N SER A 340 -16.23 -3.80 -1.97
CA SER A 340 -15.64 -5.00 -1.36
C SER A 340 -14.63 -4.60 -0.30
N ILE A 341 -14.70 -5.25 0.87
CA ILE A 341 -13.86 -5.00 2.04
C ILE A 341 -13.47 -6.36 2.64
N ALA A 342 -12.27 -6.85 2.31
CA ALA A 342 -11.89 -8.24 2.62
C ALA A 342 -13.02 -9.21 2.19
N ASP A 343 -13.64 -9.92 3.12
CA ASP A 343 -14.73 -10.86 2.86
C ASP A 343 -16.15 -10.24 2.96
N ASP A 344 -16.25 -8.95 3.32
CA ASP A 344 -17.50 -8.20 3.38
C ASP A 344 -17.80 -7.50 2.06
N MET A 345 -19.09 -7.33 1.77
CA MET A 345 -19.59 -6.73 0.54
C MET A 345 -20.79 -5.84 0.83
N LEU A 346 -20.71 -4.60 0.35
CA LEU A 346 -21.76 -3.60 0.50
C LEU A 346 -22.21 -3.11 -0.89
N MET A 347 -23.49 -2.79 -1.02
CA MET A 347 -24.09 -2.26 -2.26
C MET A 347 -24.47 -0.81 -2.07
N LEU A 348 -23.89 0.06 -2.88
CA LEU A 348 -24.16 1.49 -2.94
C LEU A 348 -25.10 1.78 -4.10
N THR A 349 -26.15 2.55 -3.87
CA THR A 349 -26.97 3.09 -4.96
C THR A 349 -27.50 4.48 -4.63
N LYS A 350 -27.87 5.22 -5.68
CA LYS A 350 -28.50 6.53 -5.55
C LYS A 350 -29.98 6.35 -5.17
N ALA A 351 -30.40 7.11 -4.17
CA ALA A 351 -31.79 7.25 -3.73
C ALA A 351 -32.27 8.69 -3.98
N GLY A 352 -33.56 8.96 -3.79
CA GLY A 352 -34.17 10.24 -4.16
C GLY A 352 -33.47 11.49 -3.61
N SER A 353 -32.98 11.46 -2.37
CA SER A 353 -32.31 12.60 -1.72
C SER A 353 -30.79 12.47 -1.59
N GLY A 354 -30.17 11.41 -2.15
CA GLY A 354 -28.75 11.16 -1.95
C GLY A 354 -28.32 9.71 -2.23
N TYR A 355 -27.46 9.14 -1.39
CA TYR A 355 -26.96 7.77 -1.54
C TYR A 355 -27.24 6.90 -0.32
N VAL A 356 -27.49 5.62 -0.57
CA VAL A 356 -27.66 4.59 0.47
C VAL A 356 -26.65 3.47 0.25
N LEU A 357 -26.18 2.88 1.34
CA LEU A 357 -25.27 1.73 1.36
C LEU A 357 -25.94 0.60 2.13
N ALA A 358 -26.02 -0.59 1.55
CA ALA A 358 -26.63 -1.76 2.18
C ALA A 358 -25.64 -2.92 2.24
N GLY A 359 -25.54 -3.58 3.39
CA GLY A 359 -24.80 -4.83 3.55
C GLY A 359 -25.68 -6.06 3.34
N ARG A 360 -25.08 -7.24 3.54
CA ARG A 360 -25.76 -8.53 3.32
C ARG A 360 -26.79 -8.87 4.40
N ALA A 361 -26.59 -8.41 5.63
CA ALA A 361 -27.48 -8.74 6.73
C ALA A 361 -28.79 -7.93 6.64
N PRO A 362 -29.96 -8.53 6.93
CA PRO A 362 -31.22 -7.79 7.01
C PRO A 362 -31.11 -6.60 7.97
N GLY A 363 -31.43 -5.40 7.48
CA GLY A 363 -31.35 -4.16 8.26
C GLY A 363 -29.97 -3.50 8.31
N ASP A 364 -28.93 -4.08 7.71
CA ASP A 364 -27.61 -3.45 7.55
C ASP A 364 -27.69 -2.39 6.44
N THR A 365 -28.33 -1.26 6.72
CA THR A 365 -28.51 -0.17 5.76
C THR A 365 -28.05 1.15 6.39
N HIS A 366 -27.27 1.91 5.63
CA HIS A 366 -26.69 3.17 6.03
C HIS A 366 -27.11 4.27 5.06
N GLY A 367 -27.51 5.42 5.62
CA GLY A 367 -27.98 6.57 4.86
C GLY A 367 -29.51 6.76 4.91
N PRO A 368 -30.06 7.60 4.03
CA PRO A 368 -29.37 8.28 2.95
C PRO A 368 -28.37 9.34 3.44
N VAL A 369 -27.27 9.54 2.70
CA VAL A 369 -26.43 10.75 2.82
C VAL A 369 -26.84 11.74 1.73
N SER A 370 -27.15 12.97 2.12
CA SER A 370 -27.60 13.97 1.14
C SER A 370 -26.45 14.51 0.29
N PHE A 371 -26.76 15.03 -0.89
CA PHE A 371 -25.78 15.72 -1.75
C PHE A 371 -25.06 16.86 -1.02
N ALA A 372 -25.74 17.56 -0.11
CA ALA A 372 -25.13 18.60 0.71
C ALA A 372 -24.07 18.02 1.67
N GLN A 373 -24.35 16.89 2.31
CA GLN A 373 -23.38 16.20 3.17
C GLN A 373 -22.18 15.69 2.37
N ILE A 374 -22.42 15.15 1.17
CA ILE A 374 -21.36 14.68 0.27
C ILE A 374 -20.46 15.85 -0.16
N ALA A 375 -21.05 16.98 -0.58
CA ALA A 375 -20.30 18.15 -0.99
C ALA A 375 -19.47 18.78 0.16
N VAL A 376 -19.97 18.70 1.41
CA VAL A 376 -19.18 19.10 2.59
C VAL A 376 -17.98 18.16 2.76
N HIS A 377 -18.21 16.84 2.68
CA HIS A 377 -17.15 15.83 2.80
C HIS A 377 -16.08 15.98 1.73
N GLU A 378 -16.44 16.25 0.47
CA GLU A 378 -15.45 16.52 -0.59
C GLU A 378 -14.60 17.76 -0.28
N ARG A 379 -15.22 18.84 0.17
CA ARG A 379 -14.48 20.06 0.56
C ARG A 379 -13.55 19.82 1.75
N GLU A 380 -13.96 19.01 2.72
CA GLU A 380 -13.08 18.64 3.85
C GLU A 380 -11.82 17.90 3.37
N ILE A 381 -11.98 17.01 2.39
CA ILE A 381 -10.90 16.20 1.83
C ILE A 381 -9.97 17.03 0.94
N ASP A 382 -10.53 17.90 0.09
CA ASP A 382 -9.77 18.72 -0.85
C ASP A 382 -9.12 19.95 -0.17
N GLY A 383 -9.78 20.55 0.83
CA GLY A 383 -9.33 21.75 1.53
C GLY A 383 -8.13 21.56 2.46
N HIS A 384 -7.73 20.32 2.73
CA HIS A 384 -6.55 19.97 3.55
C HIS A 384 -5.38 19.45 2.69
N ALA A 385 -5.35 19.80 1.40
CA ALA A 385 -4.26 19.48 0.47
C ALA A 385 -2.99 20.35 0.64
N GLY A 386 -2.91 21.18 1.68
CA GLY A 386 -1.77 22.06 2.01
C GLY A 386 -0.80 21.45 3.01
#